data_AF-A0AAN4HK77-F1
#
_entry.id   AF-A0AAN4HK77-F1
#
_cell.length_a   1.000
_cell.length_b   1.000
_cell.length_c   1.000
_cell.angle_alpha   90.00
_cell.angle_beta   90.00
_cell.angle_gamma   90.00
#
_symmetry.space_group_name_H-M   'P 1'
#
loop_
_entity.id
_entity.type
_entity.pdbx_description
1 polymer ?
#
loop_
_entity_poly.entity_id
_entity_poly.type
_entity_poly.pdbx_seq_one_letter_code
_entity_poly.pdbx_strand_id
1 'polypeptide(L)'
;MKNVEGIEYTISGFENPDKLAVGIMKLTAEMYSAPGIIWDIQTDENTNPITVKVISANKIDDKIESLIGEIIDIKVITKNEAFRNQL
;
A
#
# COMPACT_ATOMS: atom_id res chain seq x y z
N MET A 1 -21.75 -11.62 5.04
CA MET A 1 -20.70 -10.59 4.81
C MET A 1 -20.28 -10.69 3.36
N LYS A 2 -20.13 -9.55 2.67
CA LYS A 2 -19.75 -9.52 1.26
C LYS A 2 -18.21 -9.48 1.15
N ASN A 3 -17.68 -10.21 0.18
CA ASN A 3 -16.26 -10.14 -0.16
C ASN A 3 -16.06 -9.12 -1.29
N VAL A 4 -14.94 -8.42 -1.24
CA VAL A 4 -14.52 -7.45 -2.25
C VAL A 4 -13.15 -7.81 -2.77
N GLU A 5 -12.95 -7.62 -4.07
CA GLU A 5 -11.64 -7.74 -4.71
C GLU A 5 -10.83 -6.47 -4.46
N GLY A 6 -9.55 -6.64 -4.17
CA GLY A 6 -8.57 -5.56 -4.09
C GLY A 6 -7.25 -6.00 -4.72
N ILE A 7 -6.30 -5.08 -4.76
CA ILE A 7 -4.97 -5.30 -5.32
C ILE A 7 -3.96 -5.04 -4.21
N GLU A 8 -3.13 -6.03 -3.94
CA GLU A 8 -1.98 -5.96 -3.04
C GLU A 8 -0.74 -5.66 -3.87
N TYR A 9 -0.02 -4.62 -3.48
CA TYR A 9 1.26 -4.21 -4.04
C TYR A 9 2.35 -4.46 -3.01
N THR A 10 3.43 -5.11 -3.40
CA THR A 10 4.67 -5.12 -2.61
C THR A 10 5.64 -4.14 -3.24
N ILE A 11 6.06 -3.16 -2.45
CA ILE A 11 6.90 -2.05 -2.88
C ILE A 11 8.25 -2.17 -2.17
N SER A 12 9.34 -2.09 -2.93
CA SER A 12 10.71 -2.11 -2.45
C SER A 12 11.42 -0.79 -2.81
N GLY A 13 12.53 -0.48 -2.15
CA GLY A 13 13.30 0.75 -2.44
C GLY A 13 13.49 1.69 -1.25
N PHE A 14 13.06 1.29 -0.05
CA PHE A 14 13.35 2.04 1.17
C PHE A 14 14.75 1.67 1.69
N GLU A 15 15.75 2.38 1.18
CA GLU A 15 17.17 2.18 1.52
C GLU A 15 17.51 2.48 2.99
N ASN A 16 16.66 3.24 3.69
CA ASN A 16 16.81 3.57 5.10
C ASN A 16 15.46 3.92 5.76
N PRO A 17 15.40 3.97 7.11
CA PRO A 17 14.17 4.30 7.85
C PRO A 17 13.58 5.69 7.54
N ASP A 18 14.40 6.69 7.20
CA ASP A 18 13.90 8.04 6.89
C ASP A 18 13.13 8.07 5.56
N LYS A 19 13.65 7.41 4.52
CA LYS A 19 12.96 7.24 3.24
C LYS A 19 11.67 6.43 3.41
N LEU A 20 11.69 5.41 4.27
CA LEU A 20 10.50 4.66 4.65
C LEU A 20 9.45 5.55 5.28
N ALA A 21 9.81 6.34 6.29
CA ALA A 21 8.88 7.25 6.96
C ALA A 21 8.23 8.25 5.99
N VAL A 22 9.02 8.84 5.08
CA VAL A 22 8.50 9.73 4.03
C VAL A 22 7.54 9.00 3.08
N GLY A 23 7.87 7.77 2.70
CA GLY A 23 7.03 6.95 1.85
C GLY A 23 5.69 6.60 2.49
N ILE A 24 5.71 6.16 3.75
CA ILE A 24 4.50 5.88 4.53
C ILE A 24 3.68 7.15 4.69
N MET A 25 4.30 8.29 5.02
CA MET A 25 3.57 9.57 5.11
C MET A 25 2.84 9.94 3.81
N LYS A 26 3.47 9.75 2.65
CA LYS A 26 2.84 10.01 1.35
C LYS A 26 1.68 9.05 1.06
N LEU A 27 1.87 7.76 1.35
CA LEU A 27 0.83 6.74 1.24
C LEU A 27 -0.38 7.04 2.12
N THR A 28 -0.12 7.39 3.38
CA THR A 28 -1.16 7.77 4.33
C THR A 28 -1.87 9.05 3.88
N ALA A 29 -1.14 10.04 3.37
CA ALA A 29 -1.77 11.24 2.82
C ALA A 29 -2.72 10.92 1.66
N GLU A 30 -2.32 10.03 0.74
CA GLU A 30 -3.16 9.58 -0.37
C GLU A 30 -4.40 8.80 0.12
N MET A 31 -4.23 7.96 1.14
CA MET A 31 -5.32 7.23 1.79
C MET A 31 -6.41 8.18 2.33
N TYR A 32 -6.00 9.33 2.88
CA TYR A 32 -6.94 10.35 3.37
C TYR A 32 -7.48 11.26 2.27
N SER A 33 -6.70 11.58 1.24
CA SER A 33 -7.16 12.45 0.14
C SER A 33 -8.10 11.74 -0.84
N ALA A 34 -7.99 10.42 -0.96
CA ALA A 34 -8.86 9.59 -1.78
C ALA A 34 -9.44 8.41 -0.98
N PRO A 35 -10.40 8.67 -0.07
CA PRO A 35 -10.97 7.65 0.79
C PRO A 35 -11.53 6.47 -0.01
N GLY A 36 -11.14 5.25 0.38
CA GLY A 36 -11.59 4.02 -0.26
C GLY A 36 -10.73 3.54 -1.43
N ILE A 37 -9.68 4.28 -1.82
CA ILE A 37 -8.66 3.79 -2.76
C ILE A 37 -7.67 2.91 -2.00
N ILE A 38 -6.86 3.47 -1.11
CA ILE A 38 -5.96 2.69 -0.25
C ILE A 38 -6.75 2.21 0.97
N TRP A 39 -6.68 0.91 1.26
CA TRP A 39 -7.34 0.27 2.39
C TRP A 39 -6.41 -0.03 3.53
N ASP A 40 -5.15 -0.36 3.23
CA ASP A 40 -4.18 -0.74 4.24
C ASP A 40 -2.75 -0.54 3.76
N ILE A 41 -1.86 -0.26 4.70
CA ILE A 41 -0.42 -0.07 4.51
C ILE A 41 0.29 -0.86 5.61
N GLN A 42 1.03 -1.89 5.24
CA GLN A 42 1.80 -2.72 6.17
C GLN A 42 3.28 -2.64 5.83
N THR A 43 4.11 -2.35 6.82
CA THR A 43 5.56 -2.33 6.67
C THR A 43 6.16 -3.66 7.11
N ASP A 44 7.09 -4.20 6.34
CA ASP A 44 7.90 -5.35 6.73
C ASP A 44 9.38 -4.96 6.85
N GLU A 45 9.78 -4.54 8.04
CA GLU A 45 11.13 -4.07 8.35
C GLU A 45 12.18 -5.20 8.38
N ASN A 46 11.78 -6.47 8.29
CA ASN A 46 12.70 -7.62 8.29
C ASN A 46 13.25 -7.95 6.89
N THR A 47 12.89 -7.16 5.88
CA THR A 47 13.37 -7.33 4.50
C THR A 47 14.50 -6.34 4.20
N ASN A 48 15.46 -6.75 3.34
CA ASN A 48 16.52 -5.86 2.84
C ASN A 48 16.54 -5.92 1.30
N PRO A 49 16.04 -4.89 0.58
CA PRO A 49 15.53 -3.61 1.10
C PRO A 49 14.24 -3.78 1.91
N ILE A 50 13.93 -2.81 2.77
CA ILE A 50 12.64 -2.78 3.49
C ILE A 50 11.51 -2.72 2.47
N THR A 51 10.46 -3.51 2.71
CA THR A 51 9.29 -3.59 1.84
C THR A 51 8.04 -3.04 2.52
N VAL A 52 7.15 -2.48 1.72
CA VAL A 52 5.83 -1.99 2.14
C VAL A 52 4.77 -2.69 1.30
N LYS A 53 3.76 -3.24 1.96
CA LYS A 53 2.57 -3.80 1.33
C LYS A 53 1.46 -2.77 1.37
N VAL A 54 0.89 -2.48 0.21
CA VAL A 54 -0.24 -1.55 0.06
C VAL A 54 -1.41 -2.32 -0.52
N ILE A 55 -2.56 -2.26 0.14
CA ILE A 55 -3.81 -2.85 -0.34
C ILE A 55 -4.70 -1.73 -0.86
N SER A 56 -5.20 -1.87 -2.09
CA SER A 56 -6.07 -0.88 -2.74
C SER A 56 -7.31 -1.50 -3.39
N ALA A 57 -8.39 -0.71 -3.48
CA ALA A 57 -9.62 -1.06 -4.21
C ALA A 57 -9.43 -1.22 -5.71
N ASN A 58 -8.62 -0.33 -6.26
CA ASN A 58 -8.44 -0.16 -7.69
C ASN A 58 -6.96 -0.23 -8.02
N LYS A 59 -6.66 -0.34 -9.33
CA LYS A 59 -5.29 -0.21 -9.79
C LYS A 59 -4.78 1.15 -9.34
N ILE A 60 -3.76 1.12 -8.51
CA ILE A 60 -3.05 2.32 -8.12
C ILE A 60 -2.32 2.81 -9.37
N ASP A 61 -2.56 4.09 -9.71
CA ASP A 61 -1.95 4.75 -10.86
C ASP A 61 -0.42 4.85 -10.70
N ASP A 62 0.31 5.13 -11.79
CA ASP A 62 1.79 5.22 -11.84
C ASP A 62 2.38 6.23 -10.83
N LYS A 63 1.52 7.04 -10.21
CA LYS A 63 1.86 7.96 -9.11
C LYS A 63 2.46 7.25 -7.90
N ILE A 64 2.05 6.04 -7.54
CA ILE A 64 2.64 5.37 -6.37
C ILE A 64 4.08 4.93 -6.64
N GLU A 65 4.41 4.43 -7.83
CA GLU A 65 5.81 4.16 -8.18
C GLU A 65 6.68 5.41 -7.97
N SER A 66 6.16 6.59 -8.35
CA SER A 66 6.88 7.86 -8.16
C SER A 66 7.01 8.31 -6.69
N LEU A 67 6.16 7.81 -5.78
CA LEU A 67 6.08 8.27 -4.39
C LEU A 67 6.88 7.40 -3.42
N ILE A 68 7.05 6.10 -3.71
CA ILE A 68 7.40 5.09 -2.71
C ILE A 68 8.36 3.99 -3.16
N GLY A 69 8.87 4.03 -4.40
CA GLY A 69 9.89 3.08 -4.87
C GLY A 69 9.36 2.13 -5.95
N GLU A 70 10.05 1.01 -6.11
CA GLU A 70 9.78 0.03 -7.17
C GLU A 70 8.73 -0.99 -6.73
N ILE A 71 7.68 -1.19 -7.54
CA ILE A 71 6.72 -2.26 -7.33
C ILE A 71 7.36 -3.58 -7.77
N ILE A 72 7.59 -4.49 -6.83
CA ILE A 72 8.25 -5.79 -7.09
C ILE A 72 7.26 -6.96 -7.17
N ASP A 73 6.03 -6.78 -6.71
CA ASP A 73 4.99 -7.80 -6.78
C ASP A 73 3.58 -7.17 -6.79
N ILE A 74 2.66 -7.77 -7.54
CA ILE A 74 1.25 -7.35 -7.64
C ILE A 74 0.37 -8.59 -7.59
N LYS A 75 -0.59 -8.60 -6.66
CA LYS A 75 -1.53 -9.71 -6.48
C LYS A 75 -2.95 -9.22 -6.35
N VAL A 76 -3.88 -9.86 -7.04
CA VAL A 76 -5.32 -9.67 -6.78
C VAL A 76 -5.67 -10.47 -5.54
N ILE A 77 -6.27 -9.82 -4.55
CA ILE A 77 -6.67 -10.42 -3.28
C ILE A 77 -8.17 -10.27 -3.05
N THR A 78 -8.74 -11.17 -2.25
CA THR A 78 -10.13 -11.08 -1.81
C THR A 78 -10.16 -10.82 -0.31
N LYS A 79 -10.81 -9.73 0.10
CA LYS A 79 -10.95 -9.33 1.51
C LYS A 79 -12.43 -9.20 1.87
N ASN A 80 -12.74 -9.36 3.16
CA ASN A 80 -14.07 -9.06 3.67
C ASN A 80 -14.31 -7.54 3.59
N GLU A 81 -15.47 -7.11 3.10
CA GLU A 81 -15.81 -5.69 2.97
C GLU A 81 -15.70 -4.89 4.29
N ALA A 82 -15.89 -5.56 5.43
CA ALA A 82 -15.71 -4.96 6.76
C ALA A 82 -14.28 -4.44 7.03
N PHE A 83 -13.27 -4.94 6.31
CA PHE A 83 -11.89 -4.49 6.39
C PHE A 83 -11.71 -3.03 5.94
N ARG A 84 -12.56 -2.53 5.02
CA ARG A 84 -12.51 -1.14 4.54
C ARG A 84 -12.86 -0.11 5.62
N ASN A 85 -13.55 -0.53 6.68
CA ASN A 85 -14.06 0.34 7.75
C ASN A 85 -13.19 0.32 9.01
N GLN A 86 -11.97 -0.23 8.96
CA GLN A 86 -11.06 -0.30 10.11
C GLN A 86 -10.19 0.95 10.33
N LEU A 87 -10.61 2.10 9.79
CA LEU A 87 -9.96 3.40 10.00
C LEU A 87 -10.47 4.10 11.26
#